data_AF-A0A0R5RMR7-F1
#
_entry.id   AF-A0A0R5RMR7-F1
#
_cell.length_a   1.000
_cell.length_b   1.000
_cell.length_c   1.000
_cell.angle_alpha   90.00
_cell.angle_beta   90.00
_cell.angle_gamma   90.00
#
_symmetry.space_group_name_H-M   'P 1'
#
loop_
_entity.id
_entity.type
_entity.pdbx_description
1 polymer ?
#
loop_
_entity_poly.entity_id
_entity_poly.type
_entity_poly.pdbx_seq_one_letter_code
_entity_poly.pdbx_strand_id
1 'polypeptide(L)'
;MSSIHTEGWAIIGSVATALWSIAGNVYLARKSRSQVIEQAANQFKQAAASLDVQRTVTARTAATFIADKRQAWINDLRDDVSLYSALTVEILEGWKRVFSRLGNRLDEYGPPSAPRELEVYNEDVRKFAEGIAERDSLHVQLLTRIMLRLNGEEVTHRELVEGLYRVRASLRVIGINANNHEYASQTFYDSIDHQLQLAQIYTKAILKEEWQKLKREVAAPERLIARILATSPPDDAEIEAFVQKTAPSVPSSFSSDPDRANARRHDTGGTPSA
;
A
#
# COMPACT_ATOMS: atom_id res chain seq x y z
N MET A 1 44.40 102.45 -3.74
CA MET A 1 45.32 101.30 -3.77
C MET A 1 44.63 100.13 -3.09
N SER A 2 43.78 99.42 -3.82
CA SER A 2 43.07 98.22 -3.36
C SER A 2 43.88 96.99 -3.77
N SER A 3 44.22 96.16 -2.78
CA SER A 3 45.10 95.01 -2.91
C SER A 3 44.46 93.89 -3.74
N ILE A 4 45.00 93.68 -4.94
CA ILE A 4 44.71 92.58 -5.88
C ILE A 4 45.08 91.21 -5.27
N HIS A 5 45.78 91.16 -4.14
CA HIS A 5 46.18 89.91 -3.50
C HIS A 5 45.09 89.26 -2.64
N THR A 6 44.08 90.02 -2.20
CA THR A 6 43.02 89.49 -1.31
C THR A 6 41.94 88.70 -2.06
N GLU A 7 41.62 89.09 -3.28
CA GLU A 7 40.64 88.40 -4.13
C GLU A 7 41.21 87.11 -4.74
N GLY A 8 42.51 87.08 -5.06
CA GLY A 8 43.17 85.89 -5.61
C GLY A 8 43.18 84.69 -4.64
N TRP A 9 43.43 84.92 -3.34
CA TRP A 9 43.42 83.85 -2.32
C TRP A 9 42.01 83.34 -2.00
N ALA A 10 40.99 84.20 -2.06
CA ALA A 10 39.60 83.80 -1.85
C ALA A 10 39.07 82.92 -3.01
N ILE A 11 39.51 83.18 -4.24
CA ILE A 11 39.19 82.37 -5.41
C ILE A 11 39.91 81.01 -5.32
N ILE A 12 41.18 80.98 -4.94
CA ILE A 12 41.93 79.73 -4.77
C ILE A 12 41.33 78.87 -3.64
N GLY A 13 40.93 79.49 -2.52
CA GLY A 13 40.31 78.79 -1.38
C GLY A 13 38.92 78.23 -1.69
N SER A 14 38.09 78.96 -2.44
CA SER A 14 36.74 78.51 -2.83
C SER A 14 36.77 77.39 -3.88
N VAL A 15 37.74 77.41 -4.80
CA VAL A 15 37.96 76.30 -5.76
C VAL A 15 38.47 75.05 -5.05
N ALA A 16 39.38 75.17 -4.08
CA ALA A 16 39.88 74.04 -3.32
C ALA A 16 38.79 73.36 -2.47
N THR A 17 37.94 74.15 -1.80
CA THR A 17 36.81 73.62 -1.01
C THR A 17 35.73 72.99 -1.88
N ALA A 18 35.43 73.56 -3.06
CA ALA A 18 34.51 72.96 -4.02
C ALA A 18 35.03 71.60 -4.55
N LEU A 19 36.32 71.49 -4.88
CA LEU A 19 36.94 70.24 -5.34
C LEU A 19 36.95 69.16 -4.24
N TRP A 20 37.23 69.53 -2.99
CA TRP A 20 37.16 68.61 -1.84
C TRP A 20 35.73 68.12 -1.57
N SER A 21 34.73 69.00 -1.70
CA SER A 21 33.31 68.64 -1.57
C SER A 21 32.86 67.68 -2.68
N ILE A 22 33.25 67.92 -3.93
CA ILE A 22 32.96 67.02 -5.06
C ILE A 22 33.65 65.66 -4.85
N ALA A 23 34.92 65.64 -4.45
CA ALA A 23 35.65 64.40 -4.18
C ALA A 23 35.03 63.62 -3.00
N GLY A 24 34.64 64.31 -1.93
CA GLY A 24 33.95 63.73 -0.78
C GLY A 24 32.59 63.13 -1.13
N ASN A 25 31.80 63.84 -1.94
CA ASN A 25 30.49 63.35 -2.41
C ASN A 25 30.63 62.16 -3.36
N VAL A 26 31.63 62.14 -4.25
CA VAL A 26 31.91 60.99 -5.13
C VAL A 26 32.38 59.78 -4.31
N TYR A 27 33.22 59.98 -3.29
CA TYR A 27 33.68 58.91 -2.40
C TYR A 27 32.52 58.33 -1.58
N LEU A 28 31.69 59.19 -0.97
CA LEU A 28 30.49 58.77 -0.23
C LEU A 28 29.47 58.09 -1.13
N ALA A 29 29.30 58.55 -2.37
CA ALA A 29 28.44 57.90 -3.36
C ALA A 29 28.98 56.53 -3.78
N ARG A 30 30.31 56.36 -3.92
CA ARG A 30 30.92 55.04 -4.19
C ARG A 30 30.78 54.09 -3.00
N LYS A 31 31.02 54.57 -1.78
CA LYS A 31 30.96 53.76 -0.56
C LYS A 31 29.53 53.38 -0.18
N SER A 32 28.56 54.27 -0.35
CA SER A 32 27.14 53.94 -0.18
C SER A 32 26.67 52.94 -1.23
N ARG A 33 27.10 53.06 -2.50
CA ARG A 33 26.81 52.04 -3.52
C ARG A 33 27.43 50.68 -3.18
N SER A 34 28.65 50.62 -2.66
CA SER A 34 29.24 49.33 -2.26
C SER A 34 28.50 48.73 -1.07
N GLN A 35 28.11 49.53 -0.07
CA GLN A 35 27.32 49.07 1.08
C GLN A 35 25.93 48.58 0.67
N VAL A 36 25.26 49.26 -0.26
CA VAL A 36 23.96 48.83 -0.79
C VAL A 36 24.09 47.52 -1.58
N ILE A 37 25.15 47.35 -2.36
CA ILE A 37 25.42 46.10 -3.09
C ILE A 37 25.71 44.94 -2.12
N GLU A 38 26.51 45.17 -1.08
CA GLU A 38 26.79 44.17 -0.05
C GLU A 38 25.53 43.80 0.75
N GLN A 39 24.70 44.79 1.12
CA GLN A 39 23.43 44.57 1.79
C GLN A 39 22.47 43.78 0.90
N ALA A 40 22.35 44.13 -0.39
CA ALA A 40 21.53 43.38 -1.34
C ALA A 40 22.04 41.95 -1.51
N ALA A 41 23.35 41.73 -1.65
CA ALA A 41 23.94 40.41 -1.76
C ALA A 41 23.69 39.54 -0.50
N ASN A 42 23.79 40.15 0.69
CA ASN A 42 23.47 39.46 1.95
C ASN A 42 21.98 39.15 2.09
N GLN A 43 21.10 40.06 1.65
CA GLN A 43 19.65 39.82 1.60
C GLN A 43 19.29 38.69 0.63
N PHE A 44 19.90 38.63 -0.57
CA PHE A 44 19.69 37.52 -1.50
C PHE A 44 20.16 36.18 -0.94
N LYS A 45 21.32 36.14 -0.26
CA LYS A 45 21.80 34.94 0.42
C LYS A 45 20.84 34.48 1.53
N GLN A 46 20.33 35.43 2.32
CA GLN A 46 19.35 35.14 3.37
C GLN A 46 18.01 34.66 2.79
N ALA A 47 17.52 35.27 1.72
CA ALA A 47 16.31 34.86 1.03
C ALA A 47 16.45 33.46 0.41
N ALA A 48 17.59 33.16 -0.22
CA ALA A 48 17.89 31.84 -0.75
C ALA A 48 17.94 30.77 0.36
N ALA A 49 18.61 31.06 1.48
CA ALA A 49 18.64 30.17 2.64
C ALA A 49 17.24 29.97 3.26
N SER A 50 16.41 31.02 3.33
CA SER A 50 15.03 30.92 3.81
C SER A 50 14.16 30.06 2.90
N LEU A 51 14.31 30.20 1.57
CA LEU A 51 13.60 29.37 0.60
C LEU A 51 14.02 27.90 0.69
N ASP A 52 15.31 27.64 0.89
CA ASP A 52 15.84 26.29 1.09
C ASP A 52 15.25 25.64 2.35
N VAL A 53 15.24 26.36 3.47
CA VAL A 53 14.60 25.92 4.72
C VAL A 53 13.10 25.63 4.50
N GLN A 54 12.38 26.52 3.81
CA GLN A 54 10.95 26.30 3.51
C GLN A 54 10.72 25.06 2.65
N ARG A 55 11.58 24.80 1.65
CA ARG A 55 11.50 23.59 0.82
C ARG A 55 11.74 22.33 1.64
N THR A 56 12.76 22.30 2.48
CA THR A 56 13.03 21.16 3.36
C THR A 56 11.90 20.91 4.35
N VAL A 57 11.34 21.97 4.96
CA VAL A 57 10.20 21.87 5.88
C VAL A 57 8.96 21.33 5.16
N THR A 58 8.69 21.82 3.95
CA THR A 58 7.55 21.36 3.13
C THR A 58 7.72 19.89 2.75
N ALA A 59 8.91 19.50 2.27
CA ALA A 59 9.22 18.13 1.91
C ALA A 59 9.08 17.17 3.10
N ARG A 60 9.56 17.58 4.29
CA ARG A 60 9.43 16.79 5.52
C ARG A 60 7.98 16.64 5.96
N THR A 61 7.18 17.71 5.86
CA THR A 61 5.76 17.68 6.22
C THR A 61 4.99 16.74 5.30
N ALA A 62 5.21 16.86 3.99
CA ALA A 62 4.60 15.97 3.00
C ALA A 62 5.03 14.51 3.19
N ALA A 63 6.31 14.24 3.44
CA ALA A 63 6.81 12.90 3.72
C ALA A 63 6.20 12.31 4.99
N THR A 64 6.00 13.11 6.05
CA THR A 64 5.34 12.66 7.28
C THR A 64 3.88 12.31 7.03
N PHE A 65 3.15 13.15 6.28
CA PHE A 65 1.77 12.84 5.90
C PHE A 65 1.65 11.55 5.09
N ILE A 66 2.51 11.36 4.08
CA ILE A 66 2.56 10.13 3.29
C ILE A 66 2.89 8.93 4.19
N ALA A 67 3.82 9.11 5.12
CA ALA A 67 4.21 8.08 6.07
C ALA A 67 3.03 7.65 6.96
N ASP A 68 2.24 8.59 7.48
CA ASP A 68 1.06 8.31 8.28
C ASP A 68 0.00 7.52 7.49
N LYS A 69 -0.23 7.90 6.23
CA LYS A 69 -1.16 7.18 5.35
C LYS A 69 -0.69 5.77 5.04
N ARG A 70 0.60 5.58 4.79
CA ARG A 70 1.18 4.25 4.56
C ARG A 70 1.14 3.40 5.83
N GLN A 71 1.40 3.98 7.00
CA GLN A 71 1.29 3.29 8.28
C GLN A 71 -0.15 2.85 8.57
N ALA A 72 -1.14 3.70 8.26
CA ALA A 72 -2.55 3.32 8.34
C ALA A 72 -2.88 2.16 7.39
N TRP A 73 -2.43 2.22 6.14
CA TRP A 73 -2.60 1.12 5.18
C TRP A 73 -1.96 -0.20 5.65
N ILE A 74 -0.75 -0.15 6.25
CA ILE A 74 -0.07 -1.32 6.85
C ILE A 74 -0.93 -1.93 7.96
N ASN A 75 -1.50 -1.09 8.84
CA ASN A 75 -2.34 -1.54 9.94
C ASN A 75 -3.64 -2.15 9.43
N ASP A 76 -4.32 -1.48 8.51
CA ASP A 76 -5.56 -1.98 7.92
C ASP A 76 -5.35 -3.34 7.23
N LEU A 77 -4.26 -3.51 6.46
CA LEU A 77 -3.96 -4.79 5.82
C LEU A 77 -3.73 -5.90 6.85
N ARG A 78 -3.01 -5.59 7.93
CA ARG A 78 -2.77 -6.54 9.03
C ARG A 78 -4.10 -6.95 9.68
N ASP A 79 -4.97 -5.99 9.95
CA ASP A 79 -6.25 -6.22 10.61
C ASP A 79 -7.20 -7.00 9.69
N ASP A 80 -7.27 -6.64 8.41
CA ASP A 80 -8.12 -7.31 7.42
C ASP A 80 -7.70 -8.79 7.25
N VAL A 81 -6.41 -9.09 7.10
CA VAL A 81 -5.91 -10.47 6.97
C VAL A 81 -6.12 -11.27 8.26
N SER A 82 -5.92 -10.65 9.42
CA SER A 82 -6.11 -11.31 10.72
C SER A 82 -7.57 -11.70 10.94
N LEU A 83 -8.48 -10.77 10.66
CA LEU A 83 -9.92 -11.03 10.77
C LEU A 83 -10.40 -12.04 9.73
N TYR A 84 -9.91 -11.96 8.49
CA TYR A 84 -10.21 -12.95 7.45
C TYR A 84 -9.80 -14.37 7.89
N SER A 85 -8.61 -14.50 8.47
CA SER A 85 -8.10 -15.78 8.97
C SER A 85 -8.94 -16.31 10.13
N ALA A 86 -9.32 -15.44 11.08
CA ALA A 86 -10.17 -15.81 12.20
C ALA A 86 -11.56 -16.28 11.76
N LEU A 87 -12.20 -15.54 10.84
CA LEU A 87 -13.50 -15.93 10.27
C LEU A 87 -13.39 -17.24 9.48
N THR A 88 -12.29 -17.46 8.76
CA THR A 88 -12.06 -18.73 8.05
C THR A 88 -12.09 -19.90 9.02
N VAL A 89 -11.36 -19.81 10.14
CA VAL A 89 -11.31 -20.87 11.15
C VAL A 89 -12.68 -21.06 11.81
N GLU A 90 -13.38 -19.98 12.15
CA GLU A 90 -14.71 -20.05 12.75
C GLU A 90 -15.72 -20.76 11.84
N ILE A 91 -15.77 -20.37 10.56
CA ILE A 91 -16.64 -20.99 9.56
C ILE A 91 -16.27 -22.47 9.37
N LEU A 92 -14.97 -22.77 9.28
CA LEU A 92 -14.47 -24.13 9.09
C LEU A 92 -14.84 -25.06 10.25
N GLU A 93 -14.64 -24.60 11.49
CA GLU A 93 -15.00 -25.34 12.69
C GLU A 93 -16.52 -25.50 12.83
N GLY A 94 -17.29 -24.50 12.40
CA GLY A 94 -18.74 -24.62 12.30
C GLY A 94 -19.17 -25.74 11.34
N TRP A 95 -18.58 -25.78 10.14
CA TRP A 95 -18.82 -26.87 9.19
C TRP A 95 -18.39 -28.23 9.74
N LYS A 96 -17.21 -28.33 10.36
CA LYS A 96 -16.77 -29.58 11.01
C LYS A 96 -17.78 -30.07 12.05
N ARG A 97 -18.34 -29.20 12.89
CA ARG A 97 -19.38 -29.59 13.86
C ARG A 97 -20.66 -30.06 13.20
N VAL A 98 -21.06 -29.45 12.08
CA VAL A 98 -22.19 -29.93 11.26
C VAL A 98 -21.89 -31.34 10.75
N PHE A 99 -20.74 -31.54 10.11
CA PHE A 99 -20.32 -32.87 9.63
C PHE A 99 -20.12 -33.89 10.75
N SER A 100 -19.61 -33.55 11.93
CA SER A 100 -19.46 -34.51 13.03
C SER A 100 -20.82 -34.94 13.58
N ARG A 101 -21.77 -34.00 13.75
CA ARG A 101 -23.13 -34.33 14.20
C ARG A 101 -23.89 -35.19 13.20
N LEU A 102 -23.68 -34.94 11.90
CA LEU A 102 -24.36 -35.64 10.81
C LEU A 102 -23.64 -36.94 10.44
N GLY A 103 -22.32 -36.94 10.47
CA GLY A 103 -21.44 -38.06 10.15
C GLY A 103 -21.51 -39.18 11.19
N ASN A 104 -21.60 -38.84 12.48
CA ASN A 104 -21.89 -39.85 13.50
C ASN A 104 -23.22 -40.58 13.24
N ARG A 105 -24.22 -39.92 12.62
CA ARG A 105 -25.46 -40.60 12.23
C ARG A 105 -25.29 -41.43 10.96
N LEU A 106 -24.49 -40.96 10.00
CA LEU A 106 -24.20 -41.69 8.77
C LEU A 106 -23.35 -42.95 9.00
N ASP A 107 -22.38 -42.88 9.91
CA ASP A 107 -21.51 -44.01 10.25
C ASP A 107 -22.26 -45.06 11.10
N GLU A 108 -23.26 -44.64 11.89
CA GLU A 108 -24.05 -45.51 12.76
C GLU A 108 -25.27 -46.12 12.06
N TYR A 109 -25.91 -45.40 11.12
CA TYR A 109 -27.18 -45.79 10.49
C TYR A 109 -27.12 -45.89 8.96
N GLY A 110 -25.99 -45.55 8.33
CA GLY A 110 -25.87 -45.41 6.87
C GLY A 110 -26.37 -44.06 6.35
N PRO A 111 -26.25 -43.79 5.04
CA PRO A 111 -26.81 -42.57 4.44
C PRO A 111 -28.32 -42.47 4.72
N PRO A 112 -28.84 -41.25 4.97
CA PRO A 112 -30.27 -41.04 5.20
C PRO A 112 -31.09 -41.69 4.09
N SER A 113 -31.91 -42.67 4.44
CA SER A 113 -32.69 -43.45 3.47
C SER A 113 -34.18 -43.14 3.57
N ALA A 114 -34.63 -42.59 4.70
CA ALA A 114 -35.99 -42.12 4.88
C ALA A 114 -36.11 -40.60 4.61
N PRO A 115 -37.21 -40.14 3.97
CA PRO A 115 -37.44 -38.71 3.71
C PRO A 115 -37.32 -37.82 4.95
N ARG A 116 -37.75 -38.32 6.12
CA ARG A 116 -37.69 -37.59 7.39
C ARG A 116 -36.26 -37.35 7.89
N GLU A 117 -35.33 -38.26 7.62
CA GLU A 117 -33.93 -38.14 8.01
C GLU A 117 -33.22 -37.09 7.14
N LEU A 118 -33.54 -37.07 5.85
CA LEU A 118 -33.10 -36.03 4.91
C LEU A 118 -33.63 -34.65 5.28
N GLU A 119 -34.88 -34.53 5.72
CA GLU A 119 -35.44 -33.26 6.22
C GLU A 119 -34.68 -32.73 7.44
N VAL A 120 -34.38 -33.60 8.42
CA VAL A 120 -33.61 -33.20 9.61
C VAL A 120 -32.18 -32.80 9.22
N TYR A 121 -31.55 -33.52 8.29
CA TYR A 121 -30.22 -33.17 7.78
C TYR A 121 -30.23 -31.78 7.13
N ASN A 122 -31.17 -31.55 6.20
CA ASN A 122 -31.28 -30.29 5.47
C ASN A 122 -31.59 -29.13 6.41
N GLU A 123 -32.40 -29.36 7.45
CA GLU A 123 -32.70 -28.37 8.47
C GLU A 123 -31.45 -27.94 9.27
N ASP A 124 -30.61 -28.90 9.68
CA ASP A 124 -29.39 -28.62 10.43
C ASP A 124 -28.35 -27.85 9.58
N VAL A 125 -28.21 -28.23 8.31
CA VAL A 125 -27.36 -27.52 7.34
C VAL A 125 -27.87 -26.11 7.09
N ARG A 126 -29.18 -25.95 6.85
CA ARG A 126 -29.82 -24.65 6.62
C ARG A 126 -29.66 -23.72 7.82
N LYS A 127 -29.97 -24.20 9.03
CA LYS A 127 -29.83 -23.40 10.26
C LYS A 127 -28.40 -22.92 10.47
N PHE A 128 -27.42 -23.78 10.19
CA PHE A 128 -26.02 -23.37 10.27
C PHE A 128 -25.69 -22.32 9.21
N ALA A 129 -26.07 -22.55 7.95
CA ALA A 129 -25.83 -21.61 6.85
C ALA A 129 -26.44 -20.22 7.12
N GLU A 130 -27.69 -20.19 7.61
CA GLU A 130 -28.36 -18.95 8.05
C GLU A 130 -27.61 -18.30 9.21
N GLY A 131 -27.17 -19.09 10.21
CA GLY A 131 -26.44 -18.60 11.38
C GLY A 131 -25.05 -18.02 11.08
N ILE A 132 -24.43 -18.40 9.96
CA ILE A 132 -23.12 -17.87 9.53
C ILE A 132 -23.20 -16.85 8.39
N ALA A 133 -24.39 -16.55 7.87
CA ALA A 133 -24.54 -15.71 6.66
C ALA A 133 -23.86 -14.33 6.79
N GLU A 134 -24.01 -13.67 7.94
CA GLU A 134 -23.36 -12.37 8.19
C GLU A 134 -21.83 -12.49 8.23
N ARG A 135 -21.31 -13.56 8.86
CA ARG A 135 -19.87 -13.84 8.93
C ARG A 135 -19.29 -14.17 7.57
N ASP A 136 -20.02 -14.94 6.76
CA ASP A 136 -19.63 -15.27 5.39
C ASP A 136 -19.61 -14.03 4.50
N SER A 137 -20.61 -13.15 4.64
CA SER A 137 -20.64 -11.85 3.96
C SER A 137 -19.44 -10.98 4.34
N LEU A 138 -19.13 -10.88 5.65
CA LEU A 138 -17.95 -10.15 6.13
C LEU A 138 -16.65 -10.76 5.61
N HIS A 139 -16.54 -12.09 5.59
CA HIS A 139 -15.39 -12.81 5.05
C HIS A 139 -15.12 -12.46 3.57
N VAL A 140 -16.17 -12.39 2.75
CA VAL A 140 -16.08 -11.95 1.35
C VAL A 140 -15.68 -10.47 1.25
N GLN A 141 -16.28 -9.59 2.05
CA GLN A 141 -15.94 -8.16 2.05
C GLN A 141 -14.46 -7.93 2.40
N LEU A 142 -13.91 -8.68 3.35
CA LEU A 142 -12.50 -8.61 3.72
C LEU A 142 -11.59 -9.03 2.57
N LEU A 143 -11.93 -10.11 1.85
CA LEU A 143 -11.17 -10.51 0.66
C LEU A 143 -11.14 -9.38 -0.37
N THR A 144 -12.29 -8.77 -0.67
CA THR A 144 -12.37 -7.64 -1.61
C THR A 144 -11.52 -6.46 -1.14
N ARG A 145 -11.58 -6.10 0.15
CA ARG A 145 -10.76 -5.02 0.72
C ARG A 145 -9.27 -5.30 0.58
N ILE A 146 -8.84 -6.52 0.90
CA ILE A 146 -7.44 -6.95 0.77
C ILE A 146 -6.99 -6.82 -0.69
N MET A 147 -7.79 -7.30 -1.65
CA MET A 147 -7.48 -7.18 -3.07
C MET A 147 -7.32 -5.73 -3.51
N LEU A 148 -8.21 -4.84 -3.10
CA LEU A 148 -8.15 -3.41 -3.47
C LEU A 148 -6.95 -2.69 -2.86
N ARG A 149 -6.42 -3.19 -1.73
CA ARG A 149 -5.24 -2.63 -1.06
C ARG A 149 -3.93 -3.08 -1.68
N LEU A 150 -3.92 -4.23 -2.33
CA LEU A 150 -2.70 -4.88 -2.80
C LEU A 150 -2.44 -4.59 -4.28
N ASN A 151 -1.20 -4.23 -4.58
CA ASN A 151 -0.69 -4.13 -5.94
C ASN A 151 -0.53 -5.51 -6.61
N GLY A 152 -1.33 -5.83 -7.64
CA GLY A 152 -1.30 -7.11 -8.35
C GLY A 152 -0.03 -7.39 -9.17
N GLU A 153 0.80 -6.38 -9.41
CA GLU A 153 2.09 -6.53 -10.12
C GLU A 153 3.19 -7.11 -9.22
N GLU A 154 3.04 -6.97 -7.91
CA GLU A 154 4.02 -7.48 -6.95
C GLU A 154 3.74 -8.96 -6.66
N VAL A 155 4.78 -9.80 -6.80
CA VAL A 155 4.63 -11.25 -6.67
C VAL A 155 4.06 -11.63 -5.30
N THR A 156 4.59 -11.07 -4.22
CA THR A 156 4.13 -11.33 -2.85
C THR A 156 2.66 -10.96 -2.64
N HIS A 157 2.20 -9.89 -3.28
CA HIS A 157 0.83 -9.41 -3.20
C HIS A 157 -0.12 -10.34 -3.95
N ARG A 158 0.25 -10.74 -5.16
CA ARG A 158 -0.52 -11.68 -5.98
C ARG A 158 -0.64 -13.04 -5.29
N GLU A 159 0.44 -13.58 -4.75
CA GLU A 159 0.42 -14.87 -4.06
C GLU A 159 -0.43 -14.82 -2.77
N LEU A 160 -0.41 -13.69 -2.04
CA LEU A 160 -1.33 -13.49 -0.92
C LEU A 160 -2.79 -13.55 -1.38
N VAL A 161 -3.15 -12.77 -2.41
CA VAL A 161 -4.53 -12.76 -2.94
C VAL A 161 -4.94 -14.14 -3.42
N GLU A 162 -4.08 -14.83 -4.18
CA GLU A 162 -4.37 -16.17 -4.69
C GLU A 162 -4.58 -17.19 -3.56
N GLY A 163 -3.76 -17.14 -2.51
CA GLY A 163 -3.93 -18.00 -1.34
C GLY A 163 -5.27 -17.80 -0.65
N LEU A 164 -5.67 -16.55 -0.42
CA LEU A 164 -6.98 -16.22 0.17
C LEU A 164 -8.15 -16.63 -0.75
N TYR A 165 -8.00 -16.52 -2.06
CA TYR A 165 -9.00 -17.04 -3.01
C TYR A 165 -9.18 -18.55 -2.90
N ARG A 166 -8.07 -19.30 -2.79
CA ARG A 166 -8.11 -20.76 -2.65
C ARG A 166 -8.77 -21.18 -1.34
N VAL A 167 -8.54 -20.43 -0.25
CA VAL A 167 -9.27 -20.61 1.01
C VAL A 167 -10.77 -20.46 0.78
N ARG A 168 -11.19 -19.36 0.13
CA ARG A 168 -12.61 -19.10 -0.13
C ARG A 168 -13.25 -20.17 -1.01
N ALA A 169 -12.57 -20.59 -2.07
CA ALA A 169 -13.04 -21.65 -2.96
C ALA A 169 -13.25 -22.96 -2.18
N SER A 170 -12.30 -23.32 -1.33
CA SER A 170 -12.37 -24.52 -0.50
C SER A 170 -13.53 -24.47 0.51
N LEU A 171 -13.74 -23.32 1.18
CA LEU A 171 -14.89 -23.13 2.06
C LEU A 171 -16.23 -23.27 1.32
N ARG A 172 -16.32 -22.75 0.09
CA ARG A 172 -17.51 -22.88 -0.75
C ARG A 172 -17.77 -24.35 -1.09
N VAL A 173 -16.75 -25.10 -1.47
CA VAL A 173 -16.88 -26.55 -1.76
C VAL A 173 -17.36 -27.30 -0.53
N ILE A 174 -16.83 -27.00 0.66
CA ILE A 174 -17.30 -27.60 1.92
C ILE A 174 -18.81 -27.37 2.13
N GLY A 175 -19.28 -26.14 1.89
CA GLY A 175 -20.70 -25.81 1.96
C GLY A 175 -21.55 -26.51 0.89
N ILE A 176 -21.03 -26.69 -0.33
CA ILE A 176 -21.72 -27.45 -1.40
C ILE A 176 -21.83 -28.93 -1.00
N ASN A 177 -20.74 -29.54 -0.54
CA ASN A 177 -20.73 -30.94 -0.09
C ASN A 177 -21.74 -31.15 1.05
N ALA A 178 -21.81 -30.19 1.99
CA ALA A 178 -22.83 -30.23 3.04
C ALA A 178 -24.26 -30.16 2.51
N ASN A 179 -24.53 -29.50 1.38
CA ASN A 179 -25.88 -29.50 0.79
C ASN A 179 -26.16 -30.76 -0.03
N ASN A 180 -25.12 -31.39 -0.57
CA ASN A 180 -25.21 -32.61 -1.40
C ASN A 180 -25.13 -33.90 -0.58
N HIS A 181 -25.13 -33.82 0.76
CA HIS A 181 -25.00 -34.98 1.65
C HIS A 181 -23.66 -35.70 1.52
N GLU A 182 -22.61 -35.00 1.07
CA GLU A 182 -21.28 -35.53 0.86
C GLU A 182 -20.35 -35.15 2.02
N TYR A 183 -19.46 -36.05 2.41
CA TYR A 183 -18.39 -35.72 3.35
C TYR A 183 -17.43 -34.71 2.73
N ALA A 184 -16.98 -33.74 3.54
CA ALA A 184 -15.84 -32.93 3.19
C ALA A 184 -14.56 -33.78 3.30
N SER A 185 -13.83 -33.91 2.19
CA SER A 185 -12.52 -34.59 2.19
C SER A 185 -11.53 -33.85 3.11
N GLN A 186 -10.73 -34.61 3.87
CA GLN A 186 -9.63 -34.07 4.68
C GLN A 186 -8.70 -33.17 3.88
N THR A 187 -8.56 -33.43 2.58
CA THR A 187 -7.78 -32.62 1.64
C THR A 187 -8.22 -31.16 1.58
N PHE A 188 -9.50 -30.84 1.79
CA PHE A 188 -9.97 -29.45 1.81
C PHE A 188 -9.58 -28.73 3.10
N TYR A 189 -9.62 -29.42 4.24
CA TYR A 189 -9.15 -28.87 5.52
C TYR A 189 -7.65 -28.58 5.47
N ASP A 190 -6.86 -29.54 4.99
CA ASP A 190 -5.41 -29.40 4.86
C ASP A 190 -5.05 -28.30 3.85
N SER A 191 -5.80 -28.19 2.75
CA SER A 191 -5.64 -27.11 1.77
C SER A 191 -5.90 -25.74 2.40
N ILE A 192 -6.99 -25.57 3.16
CA ILE A 192 -7.30 -24.30 3.84
C ILE A 192 -6.19 -23.92 4.82
N ASP A 193 -5.76 -24.87 5.67
CA ASP A 193 -4.68 -24.62 6.63
C ASP A 193 -3.38 -24.21 5.93
N HIS A 194 -2.97 -24.95 4.91
CA HIS A 194 -1.79 -24.64 4.11
C HIS A 194 -1.87 -23.25 3.47
N GLN A 195 -3.00 -22.90 2.86
CA GLN A 195 -3.18 -21.59 2.22
C GLN A 195 -3.23 -20.44 3.24
N LEU A 196 -3.81 -20.65 4.43
CA LEU A 196 -3.76 -19.66 5.52
C LEU A 196 -2.34 -19.43 6.01
N GLN A 197 -1.53 -20.49 6.16
CA GLN A 197 -0.13 -20.35 6.55
C GLN A 197 0.67 -19.57 5.50
N LEU A 198 0.49 -19.88 4.21
CA LEU A 198 1.11 -19.12 3.12
C LEU A 198 0.67 -17.65 3.13
N ALA A 199 -0.63 -17.39 3.29
CA ALA A 199 -1.16 -16.03 3.38
C ALA A 199 -0.52 -15.23 4.52
N GLN A 200 -0.31 -15.84 5.70
CA GLN A 200 0.39 -15.20 6.80
C GLN A 200 1.87 -14.91 6.48
N ILE A 201 2.55 -15.81 5.78
CA ILE A 201 3.95 -15.62 5.34
C ILE A 201 4.04 -14.45 4.36
N TYR A 202 3.21 -14.42 3.33
CA TYR A 202 3.19 -13.33 2.36
C TYR A 202 2.82 -12.00 3.02
N THR A 203 1.82 -11.99 3.90
CA THR A 203 1.46 -10.78 4.68
C THR A 203 2.65 -10.26 5.47
N LYS A 204 3.38 -11.13 6.19
CA LYS A 204 4.60 -10.72 6.93
C LYS A 204 5.67 -10.17 6.00
N ALA A 205 5.86 -10.77 4.82
CA ALA A 205 6.82 -10.28 3.83
C ALA A 205 6.47 -8.88 3.34
N ILE A 206 5.21 -8.66 2.97
CA ILE A 206 4.66 -7.38 2.51
C ILE A 206 4.83 -6.31 3.59
N LEU A 207 4.34 -6.57 4.80
CA LEU A 207 4.42 -5.60 5.90
C LEU A 207 5.87 -5.24 6.24
N LYS A 208 6.79 -6.22 6.18
CA LYS A 208 8.21 -5.98 6.40
C LYS A 208 8.81 -5.10 5.31
N GLU A 209 8.53 -5.39 4.04
CA GLU A 209 9.03 -4.59 2.92
C GLU A 209 8.53 -3.15 2.98
N GLU A 210 7.23 -2.98 3.19
CA GLU A 210 6.55 -1.70 3.25
C GLU A 210 7.04 -0.86 4.45
N TRP A 211 7.28 -1.49 5.59
CA TRP A 211 7.92 -0.84 6.74
C TRP A 211 9.34 -0.36 6.44
N GLN A 212 10.13 -1.12 5.66
CA GLN A 212 11.48 -0.69 5.28
C GLN A 212 11.44 0.47 4.28
N LYS A 213 10.50 0.45 3.32
CA LYS A 213 10.27 1.57 2.39
C LYS A 213 9.89 2.84 3.17
N LEU A 214 8.94 2.74 4.09
CA LEU A 214 8.51 3.83 4.96
C LEU A 214 9.69 4.47 5.72
N LYS A 215 10.52 3.66 6.39
CA LYS A 215 11.69 4.17 7.13
C LYS A 215 12.68 4.91 6.23
N ARG A 216 12.93 4.41 5.02
CA ARG A 216 13.84 5.05 4.05
C ARG A 216 13.30 6.39 3.57
N GLU A 217 12.00 6.44 3.31
CA GLU A 217 11.31 7.64 2.82
C GLU A 217 11.25 8.74 3.88
N VAL A 218 10.97 8.39 5.13
CA VAL A 218 11.03 9.33 6.27
C VAL A 218 12.45 9.83 6.52
N ALA A 219 13.48 8.98 6.31
CA ALA A 219 14.87 9.37 6.46
C ALA A 219 15.38 10.29 5.34
N ALA A 220 14.75 10.28 4.16
CA ALA A 220 15.16 11.05 2.99
C ALA A 220 13.95 11.70 2.27
N PRO A 221 13.30 12.69 2.89
CA PRO A 221 12.03 13.25 2.40
C PRO A 221 12.16 13.93 1.03
N GLU A 222 13.28 14.60 0.75
CA GLU A 222 13.53 15.28 -0.53
C GLU A 222 13.57 14.30 -1.70
N ARG A 223 14.16 13.11 -1.50
CA ARG A 223 14.20 12.05 -2.52
C ARG A 223 12.82 11.48 -2.82
N LEU A 224 11.96 11.37 -1.80
CA LEU A 224 10.57 10.95 -1.97
C LEU A 224 9.81 11.95 -2.84
N ILE A 225 9.87 13.24 -2.50
CA ILE A 225 9.16 14.28 -3.25
C ILE A 225 9.67 14.37 -4.69
N ALA A 226 10.98 14.32 -4.90
CA ALA A 226 11.56 14.30 -6.24
C ALA A 226 11.06 13.11 -7.08
N ARG A 227 10.92 11.93 -6.47
CA ARG A 227 10.40 10.74 -7.15
C ARG A 227 8.92 10.90 -7.53
N ILE A 228 8.10 11.45 -6.63
CA ILE A 228 6.67 11.68 -6.88
C ILE A 228 6.47 12.68 -8.02
N LEU A 229 7.28 13.75 -8.06
CA LEU A 229 7.22 14.74 -9.13
C LEU A 229 7.74 14.21 -10.47
N ALA A 230 8.57 13.16 -10.46
CA ALA A 230 9.08 12.52 -11.66
C ALA A 230 8.10 11.50 -12.25
N THR A 231 7.16 10.95 -11.47
CA THR A 231 6.08 10.09 -11.97
C THR A 231 5.00 10.94 -12.62
N SER A 232 4.82 10.76 -13.93
CA SER A 232 3.68 11.36 -14.66
C SER A 232 2.39 10.62 -14.32
N PRO A 233 1.23 11.29 -14.33
CA PRO A 233 -0.05 10.59 -14.22
C PRO A 233 -0.17 9.59 -15.39
N PRO A 234 -0.71 8.39 -15.13
CA PRO A 234 -0.90 7.40 -16.19
C PRO A 234 -1.87 7.94 -17.24
N ASP A 235 -1.54 7.74 -18.51
CA ASP A 235 -2.44 8.09 -19.62
C ASP A 235 -3.53 7.00 -19.79
N ASP A 236 -4.58 7.33 -20.56
CA ASP A 236 -5.71 6.41 -20.76
C ASP A 236 -5.28 5.08 -21.40
N ALA A 237 -4.22 5.08 -22.21
CA ALA A 237 -3.70 3.88 -22.85
C ALA A 237 -2.92 2.99 -21.88
N GLU A 238 -2.18 3.57 -20.94
CA GLU A 238 -1.53 2.84 -19.84
C GLU A 238 -2.56 2.20 -18.90
N ILE A 239 -3.67 2.89 -18.62
CA ILE A 239 -4.78 2.35 -17.83
C ILE A 239 -5.43 1.19 -18.59
N GLU A 240 -5.73 1.36 -19.88
CA GLU A 240 -6.34 0.30 -20.70
C GLU A 240 -5.42 -0.92 -20.80
N ALA A 241 -4.11 -0.72 -21.03
CA ALA A 241 -3.12 -1.78 -21.04
C ALA A 241 -3.03 -2.50 -19.68
N PHE A 242 -3.08 -1.76 -18.57
CA PHE A 242 -3.13 -2.33 -17.23
C PHE A 242 -4.38 -3.19 -17.03
N VAL A 243 -5.56 -2.70 -17.42
CA VAL A 243 -6.81 -3.47 -17.32
C VAL A 243 -6.72 -4.75 -18.17
N GLN A 244 -6.26 -4.66 -19.41
CA GLN A 244 -6.14 -5.83 -20.30
C GLN A 244 -5.11 -6.84 -19.80
N LYS A 245 -4.00 -6.40 -19.21
CA LYS A 245 -2.96 -7.26 -18.62
C LYS A 245 -3.44 -7.94 -17.33
N THR A 246 -4.13 -7.19 -16.48
CA THR A 246 -4.47 -7.64 -15.13
C THR A 246 -5.77 -8.43 -15.10
N ALA A 247 -6.76 -8.10 -15.93
CA ALA A 247 -8.06 -8.77 -15.95
C ALA A 247 -7.99 -10.31 -16.13
N PRO A 248 -7.14 -10.90 -16.99
CA PRO A 248 -6.99 -12.35 -17.12
C PRO A 248 -6.36 -13.01 -15.88
N SER A 249 -5.65 -12.23 -15.06
CA SER A 249 -4.92 -12.71 -13.87
C SER A 249 -5.74 -12.62 -12.58
N VAL A 250 -6.90 -11.96 -12.61
CA VAL A 250 -7.81 -11.88 -11.46
C VAL A 250 -8.51 -13.23 -11.30
N PRO A 251 -8.30 -13.96 -10.19
CA PRO A 251 -9.02 -15.19 -9.93
C PRO A 251 -10.51 -14.88 -9.84
N SER A 252 -11.34 -15.50 -10.68
CA SER A 252 -12.78 -15.33 -10.60
C SER A 252 -13.32 -15.99 -9.35
N SER A 253 -14.05 -15.24 -8.53
CA SER A 253 -14.79 -15.75 -7.37
C SER A 253 -15.88 -16.76 -7.76
N PHE A 254 -16.23 -16.80 -9.05
CA PHE A 254 -17.22 -17.69 -9.63
C PHE A 254 -16.61 -18.88 -10.40
N SER A 255 -15.31 -18.89 -10.67
CA SER A 255 -14.64 -19.99 -11.37
C SER A 255 -14.36 -21.13 -10.40
N SER A 256 -15.20 -22.16 -10.48
CA SER A 256 -14.95 -23.48 -9.90
C SER A 256 -14.08 -24.27 -10.87
N ASP A 257 -12.79 -23.94 -10.97
CA ASP A 257 -11.87 -24.73 -11.79
C ASP A 257 -11.00 -25.64 -10.90
N PRO A 258 -11.47 -26.88 -10.60
CA PRO A 258 -10.70 -27.87 -9.85
C PRO A 258 -9.47 -28.37 -10.61
N ASP A 259 -9.36 -28.13 -11.92
CA ASP A 259 -8.31 -28.74 -12.75
C ASP A 259 -6.94 -28.05 -12.62
N ARG A 260 -6.90 -26.80 -12.13
CA ARG A 260 -5.61 -26.11 -11.88
C ARG A 260 -4.81 -26.71 -10.72
N ALA A 261 -5.44 -27.50 -9.84
CA ALA A 261 -4.76 -28.24 -8.78
C ALA A 261 -4.10 -29.54 -9.29
N ASN A 262 -4.63 -30.15 -10.36
CA ASN A 262 -4.10 -31.39 -10.94
C ASN A 262 -2.97 -31.15 -11.96
N ALA A 263 -2.91 -29.97 -12.59
CA ALA A 263 -1.89 -29.66 -13.59
C ALA A 263 -0.44 -29.60 -13.05
N ARG A 264 -0.23 -29.57 -11.72
CA ARG A 264 1.12 -29.64 -11.10
C ARG A 264 1.53 -31.05 -10.64
N ARG A 265 0.69 -32.08 -10.82
CA ARG A 265 1.01 -33.47 -10.42
C ARG A 265 1.58 -34.35 -11.54
N HIS A 266 1.65 -33.87 -12.79
CA HIS A 266 2.13 -34.68 -13.92
C HIS A 266 3.61 -34.50 -14.29
N ASP A 267 4.39 -33.70 -13.56
CA ASP A 267 5.78 -33.39 -13.92
C ASP A 267 6.84 -34.04 -13.01
N THR A 268 6.50 -35.12 -12.31
CA THR A 268 7.47 -35.95 -11.59
C THR A 268 7.38 -37.40 -12.05
N GLY A 269 8.08 -37.73 -13.14
CA GLY A 269 8.19 -39.12 -13.57
C GLY A 269 8.99 -39.27 -14.85
N GLY A 270 10.32 -39.21 -14.75
CA GLY A 270 11.17 -39.48 -15.91
C GLY A 270 12.67 -39.35 -15.67
N THR A 271 13.24 -40.14 -14.76
CA THR A 271 14.67 -40.51 -14.86
C THR A 271 14.77 -41.92 -15.42
N PRO A 272 15.50 -42.13 -16.54
CA PRO A 272 15.72 -43.44 -17.13
C PRO A 272 16.92 -44.11 -16.46
N SER A 273 16.87 -45.42 -16.22
CA SER A 273 18.07 -46.22 -15.99
C SER A 273 17.84 -47.70 -16.29
N ALA A 274 18.79 -48.21 -17.08
CA ALA A 274 19.15 -49.59 -17.43
C ALA A 274 18.18 -50.38 -18.32
#